data_AF-A0A1G2IU66-F1
#
_entry.id   AF-A0A1G2IU66-F1
#
_cell.length_a   1.000
_cell.length_b   1.000
_cell.length_c   1.000
_cell.angle_alpha   90.00
_cell.angle_beta   90.00
_cell.angle_gamma   90.00
#
_symmetry.space_group_name_H-M   'P 1'
#
loop_
_entity.id
_entity.type
_entity.pdbx_description
1 polymer ?
#
loop_
_entity_poly.entity_id
_entity_poly.type
_entity_poly.pdbx_seq_one_letter_code
_entity_poly.pdbx_strand_id
1 'polypeptide(L)'
;MKKTINIIAVSMLTVSILIGNIIPASAATTNNNFYRSQLFTSIYTNAINRINAQMQRIIPLPPIPPAPLPPPGPITPPPVTPPTNQNLIPNPGLEDGTNSPIGWFAGNWGTNDAVFTYPVTSSTGKGAGITINSYVSGDAKWYFDPVAVTPGKFYTFQDKYMATVPTQVVVQFALPSGALSYQQIGTPAASANWQTFQAGFNVPLGVASLTIFHLINSAGTLQTDEYSLTQNVNSNAFGKGMVSLSFDDGWRTNFNTAIPILNAASFKSTQYIITDSINDTANGYMTIDELKTISQQGHEISAHTKTHPDLTAPNVDLQSEILGSKNDLFSKGFSPVETFAYPFGRYNATVQDASKQAGFLGARTVDRGFNDKSTNPLALTVQIVERGGICDGDNAPATTLDQVKNWIDTTAATNTWLILVFHQTDNNSENCYGDTPQTLQSIVDYLKTSNVDVVTVSQGLRQ
;
A
#
# COMPACT_ATOMS: atom_id res chain seq x y z
N MET A 1 3.39 29.51 7.21
CA MET A 1 3.17 29.65 8.67
C MET A 1 2.51 30.97 9.07
N LYS A 2 3.07 32.16 8.81
CA LYS A 2 2.44 33.44 9.24
C LYS A 2 1.11 33.79 8.54
N LYS A 3 0.87 33.35 7.29
CA LYS A 3 -0.41 33.57 6.58
C LYS A 3 -1.55 32.67 7.08
N THR A 4 -1.24 31.45 7.54
CA THR A 4 -2.23 30.46 8.03
C THR A 4 -2.76 30.83 9.41
N ILE A 5 -1.92 31.42 10.27
CA ILE A 5 -2.32 31.89 11.61
C ILE A 5 -3.32 33.06 11.53
N ASN A 6 -3.20 33.94 10.53
CA ASN A 6 -4.12 35.08 10.35
C ASN A 6 -5.51 34.65 9.84
N ILE A 7 -5.63 33.55 9.10
CA ILE A 7 -6.93 33.05 8.65
C ILE A 7 -7.71 32.44 9.82
N ILE A 8 -7.02 31.74 10.74
CA ILE A 8 -7.62 31.12 11.93
C ILE A 8 -8.14 32.17 12.93
N ALA A 9 -7.39 33.26 13.13
CA ALA A 9 -7.84 34.35 14.01
C ALA A 9 -9.09 35.07 13.47
N VAL A 10 -9.20 35.23 12.15
CA VAL A 10 -10.36 35.88 11.51
C VAL A 10 -11.61 34.98 11.53
N SER A 11 -11.45 33.66 11.39
CA SER A 11 -12.54 32.68 11.50
C SER A 11 -13.07 32.50 12.93
N MET A 12 -12.21 32.59 13.95
CA MET A 12 -12.64 32.54 15.36
C MET A 12 -13.42 33.79 15.79
N LEU A 13 -13.12 34.95 15.20
CA LEU A 13 -13.84 36.19 15.46
C LEU A 13 -15.23 36.20 14.79
N THR A 14 -15.37 35.61 13.60
CA THR A 14 -16.65 35.57 12.87
C THR A 14 -17.66 34.60 13.48
N VAL A 15 -17.22 33.45 14.03
CA VAL A 15 -18.11 32.49 14.72
C VAL A 15 -18.60 33.04 16.06
N SER A 16 -17.77 33.81 16.77
CA SER A 16 -18.16 34.48 18.02
C SER A 16 -19.22 35.57 17.81
N ILE A 17 -19.18 36.25 16.64
CA ILE A 17 -20.14 37.31 16.28
C ILE A 17 -21.48 36.73 15.78
N LEU A 18 -21.47 35.56 15.11
CA LEU A 18 -22.70 34.96 14.58
C LEU A 18 -23.63 34.38 15.67
N ILE A 19 -23.07 33.88 16.78
CA ILE A 19 -23.84 33.20 17.84
C ILE A 19 -24.35 34.20 18.91
N GLY A 20 -23.71 35.37 19.03
CA GLY A 20 -24.16 36.45 19.91
C GLY A 20 -25.51 37.07 19.54
N ASN A 21 -26.01 36.83 18.31
CA ASN A 21 -27.21 37.48 17.77
C ASN A 21 -28.49 36.61 17.79
N ILE A 22 -28.47 35.40 18.36
CA ILE A 22 -29.63 34.48 18.29
C ILE A 22 -30.46 34.43 19.58
N ILE A 23 -30.05 35.07 20.69
CA ILE A 23 -30.83 35.05 21.95
C ILE A 23 -30.86 36.44 22.61
N PRO A 24 -32.01 37.13 22.69
CA PRO A 24 -32.13 38.42 23.38
C PRO A 24 -31.78 38.30 24.87
N ALA A 25 -31.07 39.30 25.40
CA ALA A 25 -30.55 39.36 26.77
C ALA A 25 -31.62 39.64 27.85
N SER A 26 -32.85 39.16 27.71
CA SER A 26 -33.94 39.42 28.65
C SER A 26 -34.68 38.15 29.07
N ALA A 27 -33.97 37.17 29.64
CA ALA A 27 -34.49 36.15 30.57
C ALA A 27 -33.36 35.21 31.02
N ALA A 28 -32.60 35.60 32.05
CA ALA A 28 -31.60 34.72 32.66
C ALA A 28 -31.77 34.69 34.19
N THR A 29 -32.40 33.64 34.70
CA THR A 29 -32.25 33.22 36.10
C THR A 29 -30.99 32.38 36.25
N THR A 30 -30.41 32.39 37.46
CA THR A 30 -29.08 31.89 37.80
C THR A 30 -28.79 30.42 37.45
N ASN A 31 -29.82 29.58 37.25
CA ASN A 31 -29.67 28.17 36.86
C ASN A 31 -29.33 27.95 35.37
N ASN A 32 -29.52 28.96 34.50
CA ASN A 32 -29.27 28.81 33.05
C ASN A 32 -27.79 28.98 32.66
N ASN A 33 -26.98 29.59 33.53
CA ASN A 33 -25.56 29.83 33.25
C ASN A 33 -24.70 28.57 33.43
N PHE A 34 -25.12 27.62 34.28
CA PHE A 34 -24.39 26.36 34.51
C PHE A 34 -24.59 25.37 33.35
N TYR A 35 -25.82 25.25 32.82
CA TYR A 35 -26.10 24.44 31.63
C TYR A 35 -25.46 25.04 30.37
N ARG A 36 -25.42 26.38 30.25
CA ARG A 36 -24.70 27.06 29.18
C ARG A 36 -23.19 26.76 29.22
N SER A 37 -22.53 26.78 30.37
CA SER A 37 -21.09 26.50 30.42
C SER A 37 -20.77 25.04 30.08
N GLN A 38 -21.58 24.07 30.50
CA GLN A 38 -21.36 22.65 30.15
C GLN A 38 -21.63 22.34 28.67
N LEU A 39 -22.70 22.91 28.08
CA LEU A 39 -22.97 22.76 26.64
C LEU A 39 -21.93 23.48 25.79
N PHE A 40 -21.49 24.68 26.18
CA PHE A 40 -20.40 25.38 25.50
C PHE A 40 -19.10 24.59 25.60
N THR A 41 -18.74 24.06 26.77
CA THR A 41 -17.50 23.27 26.92
C THR A 41 -17.57 21.97 26.10
N SER A 42 -18.69 21.25 26.11
CA SER A 42 -18.86 20.01 25.33
C SER A 42 -18.79 20.25 23.82
N ILE A 43 -19.46 21.29 23.29
CA ILE A 43 -19.44 21.61 21.86
C ILE A 43 -18.05 22.11 21.45
N TYR A 44 -17.39 22.93 22.28
CA TYR A 44 -16.06 23.46 22.00
C TYR A 44 -14.98 22.38 22.08
N THR A 45 -15.05 21.48 23.07
CA THR A 45 -14.16 20.33 23.19
C THR A 45 -14.38 19.35 22.03
N ASN A 46 -15.62 19.08 21.62
CA ASN A 46 -15.88 18.23 20.45
C ASN A 46 -15.44 18.88 19.14
N ALA A 47 -15.60 20.19 18.97
CA ALA A 47 -15.11 20.92 17.80
C ALA A 47 -13.57 20.97 17.77
N ILE A 48 -12.92 21.22 18.91
CA ILE A 48 -11.45 21.19 19.03
C ILE A 48 -10.93 19.76 18.83
N ASN A 49 -11.59 18.73 19.34
CA ASN A 49 -11.18 17.34 19.13
C ASN A 49 -11.39 16.91 17.67
N ARG A 50 -12.46 17.37 16.99
CA ARG A 50 -12.64 17.16 15.54
C ARG A 50 -11.60 17.91 14.74
N ILE A 51 -11.28 19.15 15.12
CA ILE A 51 -10.22 19.94 14.49
C ILE A 51 -8.85 19.30 14.77
N ASN A 52 -8.58 18.79 15.96
CA ASN A 52 -7.32 18.15 16.32
C ASN A 52 -7.19 16.76 15.66
N ALA A 53 -8.27 15.98 15.57
CA ALA A 53 -8.30 14.74 14.82
C ALA A 53 -8.13 15.00 13.31
N GLN A 54 -8.67 16.10 12.79
CA GLN A 54 -8.39 16.54 11.42
C GLN A 54 -7.01 17.17 11.27
N MET A 55 -6.43 17.79 12.30
CA MET A 55 -5.07 18.36 12.27
C MET A 55 -3.98 17.29 12.44
N GLN A 56 -4.26 16.18 13.12
CA GLN A 56 -3.43 14.97 13.09
C GLN A 56 -3.50 14.25 11.73
N ARG A 57 -4.55 14.51 10.93
CA ARG A 57 -4.59 14.17 9.49
C ARG A 57 -3.83 15.17 8.60
N ILE A 58 -3.30 16.27 9.14
CA ILE A 58 -2.42 17.22 8.43
C ILE A 58 -0.95 16.87 8.71
N ILE A 59 -0.62 15.58 8.63
CA ILE A 59 0.66 15.22 8.03
C ILE A 59 0.25 14.86 6.61
N PRO A 60 0.59 15.67 5.58
CA PRO A 60 0.34 15.25 4.23
C PRO A 60 0.95 13.86 4.06
N LEU A 61 0.17 12.92 3.54
CA LEU A 61 0.79 11.80 2.86
C LEU A 61 1.83 12.45 1.91
N PRO A 62 3.13 12.10 1.98
CA PRO A 62 3.93 12.24 0.80
C PRO A 62 3.15 11.44 -0.25
N PRO A 63 2.91 12.02 -1.43
CA PRO A 63 2.09 11.38 -2.44
C PRO A 63 2.52 9.93 -2.56
N ILE A 64 1.56 9.00 -2.58
CA ILE A 64 1.80 7.69 -3.19
C ILE A 64 2.56 8.03 -4.48
N PRO A 65 3.82 7.59 -4.66
CA PRO A 65 4.56 7.99 -5.84
C PRO A 65 3.64 7.63 -7.01
N PRO A 66 3.21 8.61 -7.83
CA PRO A 66 2.38 8.32 -8.97
C PRO A 66 3.05 7.17 -9.71
N ALA A 67 2.24 6.19 -10.13
CA ALA A 67 2.66 5.22 -11.10
C ALA A 67 3.53 5.95 -12.15
N PRO A 68 4.78 5.49 -12.41
CA PRO A 68 5.71 6.19 -13.28
C PRO A 68 4.97 6.75 -14.49
N LEU A 69 5.03 8.06 -14.71
CA LEU A 69 4.43 8.64 -15.92
C LEU A 69 5.13 8.03 -17.14
N PRO A 70 4.38 7.66 -18.19
CA PRO A 70 4.89 6.86 -19.29
C PRO A 70 6.00 7.62 -20.03
N PRO A 71 7.12 6.95 -20.40
CA PRO A 71 7.93 7.42 -21.53
C PRO A 71 7.09 7.38 -22.82
N PRO A 72 7.56 8.00 -23.93
CA PRO A 72 6.91 7.86 -25.24
C PRO A 72 6.64 6.39 -25.52
N GLY A 73 5.38 6.06 -25.84
CA GLY A 73 4.83 4.72 -25.71
C GLY A 73 5.63 3.62 -26.42
N PRO A 74 5.73 2.41 -25.84
CA PRO A 74 6.37 1.29 -26.50
C PRO A 74 5.46 0.72 -27.58
N ILE A 75 6.10 0.34 -28.69
CA ILE A 75 5.53 -0.50 -29.72
C ILE A 75 5.33 -1.88 -29.07
N THR A 76 4.10 -2.34 -28.91
CA THR A 76 3.85 -3.70 -28.41
C THR A 76 4.57 -4.70 -29.32
N PRO A 77 5.52 -5.51 -28.82
CA PRO A 77 6.12 -6.56 -29.64
C PRO A 77 5.02 -7.55 -30.07
N PRO A 78 5.13 -8.17 -31.26
CA PRO A 78 4.15 -9.14 -31.72
C PRO A 78 4.02 -10.31 -30.74
N PRO A 79 2.84 -10.97 -30.65
CA PRO A 79 2.63 -12.06 -29.71
C PRO A 79 3.48 -13.27 -30.13
N VAL A 80 4.57 -13.48 -29.41
CA VAL A 80 5.41 -14.68 -29.53
C VAL A 80 5.52 -15.28 -28.14
N THR A 81 5.21 -16.56 -28.00
CA THR A 81 5.45 -17.28 -26.73
C THR A 81 6.96 -17.35 -26.50
N PRO A 82 7.50 -16.72 -25.44
CA PRO A 82 8.93 -16.74 -25.20
C PRO A 82 9.40 -18.15 -24.82
N PRO A 83 10.59 -18.58 -25.27
CA PRO A 83 11.17 -19.86 -24.86
C PRO A 83 11.50 -19.88 -23.36
N THR A 84 11.29 -21.03 -22.72
CA THR A 84 11.63 -21.26 -21.29
C THR A 84 13.14 -21.27 -21.07
N ASN A 85 13.62 -20.74 -19.93
CA ASN A 85 15.04 -20.67 -19.54
C ASN A 85 15.96 -19.83 -20.46
N GLN A 86 15.40 -19.04 -21.39
CA GLN A 86 16.17 -18.06 -22.15
C GLN A 86 16.09 -16.68 -21.47
N ASN A 87 17.20 -15.96 -21.42
CA ASN A 87 17.20 -14.56 -21.00
C ASN A 87 16.45 -13.73 -22.05
N LEU A 88 15.35 -13.09 -21.64
CA LEU A 88 14.52 -12.28 -22.52
C LEU A 88 15.06 -10.85 -22.71
N ILE A 89 15.94 -10.39 -21.84
CA ILE A 89 16.46 -9.02 -21.88
C ILE A 89 17.45 -8.88 -23.03
N PRO A 90 17.23 -7.95 -23.98
CA PRO A 90 18.20 -7.65 -25.03
C PRO A 90 19.41 -6.93 -24.44
N ASN A 91 20.61 -7.20 -24.99
CA ASN A 91 21.86 -6.61 -24.50
C ASN A 91 22.00 -6.66 -22.96
N PRO A 92 21.88 -7.85 -22.33
CA PRO A 92 21.74 -7.97 -20.87
C PRO A 92 23.00 -7.56 -20.09
N GLY A 93 24.17 -7.58 -20.73
CA GLY A 93 25.43 -7.08 -20.16
C GLY A 93 25.75 -5.64 -20.53
N LEU A 94 24.84 -4.92 -21.22
CA LEU A 94 25.04 -3.53 -21.64
C LEU A 94 26.29 -3.27 -22.52
N GLU A 95 26.90 -4.31 -23.10
CA GLU A 95 28.17 -4.21 -23.83
C GLU A 95 28.00 -3.59 -25.22
N ASP A 96 26.82 -3.72 -25.82
CA ASP A 96 26.52 -3.16 -27.13
C ASP A 96 26.09 -1.69 -27.02
N GLY A 97 26.83 -0.78 -27.66
CA GLY A 97 26.56 0.66 -27.67
C GLY A 97 27.81 1.52 -27.43
N THR A 98 27.74 2.80 -27.82
CA THR A 98 28.86 3.75 -27.65
C THR A 98 28.56 4.78 -26.57
N ASN A 99 27.52 5.60 -26.77
CA ASN A 99 27.10 6.64 -25.81
C ASN A 99 25.84 6.24 -25.03
N SER A 100 25.16 5.18 -25.46
CA SER A 100 24.02 4.57 -24.78
C SER A 100 23.96 3.08 -25.16
N PRO A 101 23.50 2.20 -24.25
CA PRO A 101 23.36 0.78 -24.56
C PRO A 101 22.22 0.57 -25.55
N ILE A 102 22.43 -0.28 -26.57
CA ILE A 102 21.39 -0.61 -27.56
C ILE A 102 20.23 -1.32 -26.86
N GLY A 103 19.00 -0.85 -27.09
CA GLY A 103 17.78 -1.43 -26.51
C GLY A 103 17.51 -1.04 -25.06
N TRP A 104 18.22 -0.02 -24.56
CA TRP A 104 18.13 0.48 -23.19
C TRP A 104 17.90 1.98 -23.15
N PHE A 105 17.25 2.41 -22.09
CA PHE A 105 16.83 3.78 -21.88
C PHE A 105 17.09 4.19 -20.44
N ALA A 106 17.30 5.48 -20.27
CA ALA A 106 17.36 6.12 -18.98
C ALA A 106 16.23 7.15 -18.86
N GLY A 107 15.74 7.39 -17.66
CA GLY A 107 14.72 8.42 -17.45
C GLY A 107 14.51 8.75 -15.98
N ASN A 108 14.01 9.95 -15.73
CA ASN A 108 13.60 10.44 -14.42
C ASN A 108 12.27 11.19 -14.53
N TRP A 109 11.63 11.39 -13.39
CA TRP A 109 10.51 12.32 -13.24
C TRP A 109 10.62 13.01 -11.88
N GLY A 110 9.78 14.03 -11.63
CA GLY A 110 9.80 14.80 -10.39
C GLY A 110 10.91 15.86 -10.37
N THR A 111 11.28 16.29 -9.18
CA THR A 111 12.28 17.35 -8.98
C THR A 111 13.55 16.75 -8.39
N ASN A 112 14.47 16.40 -9.27
CA ASN A 112 15.82 15.90 -8.96
C ASN A 112 16.79 16.27 -10.09
N ASP A 113 18.09 16.23 -9.81
CA ASP A 113 19.16 16.57 -10.74
C ASP A 113 19.88 15.34 -11.31
N ALA A 114 19.13 14.26 -11.56
CA ALA A 114 19.68 12.98 -12.00
C ALA A 114 20.57 13.11 -13.25
N VAL A 115 21.78 12.56 -13.15
CA VAL A 115 22.74 12.43 -14.25
C VAL A 115 22.89 10.95 -14.58
N PHE A 116 22.62 10.60 -15.84
CA PHE A 116 22.78 9.25 -16.36
C PHE A 116 24.12 9.12 -17.07
N THR A 117 24.89 8.10 -16.71
CA THR A 117 26.23 7.86 -17.28
C THR A 117 26.29 6.49 -17.93
N TYR A 118 26.73 6.44 -19.19
CA TYR A 118 27.08 5.21 -19.88
C TYR A 118 28.26 5.44 -20.84
N PRO A 119 29.21 4.50 -20.92
CA PRO A 119 29.37 3.40 -19.97
C PRO A 119 29.97 3.90 -18.65
N VAL A 120 29.54 3.33 -17.53
CA VAL A 120 30.38 3.29 -16.32
C VAL A 120 31.19 1.99 -16.33
N THR A 121 32.36 1.97 -15.68
CA THR A 121 33.10 0.71 -15.48
C THR A 121 32.30 -0.20 -14.54
N SER A 122 31.95 -1.39 -15.00
CA SER A 122 31.08 -2.32 -14.28
C SER A 122 31.80 -3.56 -13.75
N SER A 123 31.02 -4.61 -13.44
CA SER A 123 31.53 -5.87 -12.90
C SER A 123 32.25 -6.73 -13.96
N THR A 124 31.82 -6.67 -15.22
CA THR A 124 32.41 -7.45 -16.33
C THR A 124 32.70 -6.65 -17.60
N GLY A 125 32.38 -5.34 -17.61
CA GLY A 125 32.68 -4.45 -18.74
C GLY A 125 32.03 -3.07 -18.60
N LYS A 126 30.99 -2.83 -19.42
CA LYS A 126 30.19 -1.61 -19.41
C LYS A 126 28.99 -1.78 -18.49
N GLY A 127 28.68 -0.73 -17.73
CA GLY A 127 27.46 -0.65 -16.93
C GLY A 127 26.71 0.64 -17.17
N ALA A 128 25.56 0.74 -16.51
CA ALA A 128 24.71 1.92 -16.49
C ALA A 128 24.80 2.59 -15.11
N GLY A 129 24.99 3.91 -15.09
CA GLY A 129 25.14 4.70 -13.87
C GLY A 129 24.07 5.78 -13.71
N ILE A 130 23.73 6.08 -12.46
CA ILE A 130 22.87 7.18 -12.02
C ILE A 130 23.57 7.91 -10.88
N THR A 131 23.57 9.24 -10.93
CA THR A 131 23.95 10.10 -9.81
C THR A 131 22.86 11.15 -9.58
N ILE A 132 22.36 11.27 -8.35
CA ILE A 132 21.49 12.36 -7.90
C ILE A 132 22.21 13.08 -6.75
N ASN A 133 22.44 14.39 -6.89
CA ASN A 133 23.04 15.20 -5.83
C ASN A 133 21.97 15.93 -5.01
N SER A 134 20.93 16.42 -5.69
CA SER A 134 19.82 17.16 -5.10
C SER A 134 18.51 16.46 -5.41
N TYR A 135 17.77 16.10 -4.36
CA TYR A 135 16.51 15.38 -4.48
C TYR A 135 15.40 16.07 -3.69
N VAL A 136 14.25 16.27 -4.33
CA VAL A 136 13.01 16.72 -3.70
C VAL A 136 11.91 15.68 -3.91
N SER A 137 11.76 15.16 -5.13
CA SER A 137 10.75 14.16 -5.47
C SER A 137 11.10 13.36 -6.72
N GLY A 138 10.40 12.25 -6.92
CA GLY A 138 10.45 11.43 -8.13
C GLY A 138 11.42 10.26 -8.04
N ASP A 139 11.94 9.83 -9.18
CA ASP A 139 12.95 8.79 -9.26
C ASP A 139 13.89 9.03 -10.46
N ALA A 140 14.97 8.26 -10.52
CA ALA A 140 15.80 8.08 -11.71
C ALA A 140 16.10 6.60 -11.92
N LYS A 141 16.02 6.14 -13.18
CA LYS A 141 16.04 4.71 -13.53
C LYS A 141 16.69 4.41 -14.87
N TRP A 142 17.20 3.18 -14.99
CA TRP A 142 17.51 2.51 -16.25
C TRP A 142 16.52 1.38 -16.51
N TYR A 143 16.19 1.15 -17.79
CA TYR A 143 15.24 0.13 -18.23
C TYR A 143 15.47 -0.27 -19.68
N PHE A 144 14.94 -1.43 -20.08
CA PHE A 144 15.13 -1.99 -21.42
C PHE A 144 13.84 -1.91 -22.26
N ASP A 145 13.98 -2.07 -23.58
CA ASP A 145 12.85 -2.24 -24.50
C ASP A 145 11.86 -3.29 -23.98
N PRO A 146 10.54 -3.01 -23.93
CA PRO A 146 9.59 -3.99 -23.41
C PRO A 146 9.65 -5.33 -24.12
N VAL A 147 9.72 -6.40 -23.35
CA VAL A 147 9.82 -7.77 -23.83
C VAL A 147 8.47 -8.47 -23.73
N ALA A 148 8.15 -9.31 -24.72
CA ALA A 148 6.94 -10.13 -24.69
C ALA A 148 7.00 -11.15 -23.54
N VAL A 149 5.87 -11.35 -22.86
CA VAL A 149 5.73 -12.32 -21.77
C VAL A 149 4.44 -13.12 -21.89
N THR A 150 4.40 -14.27 -21.22
CA THR A 150 3.20 -15.11 -21.19
C THR A 150 2.39 -14.82 -19.92
N PRO A 151 1.11 -14.42 -20.02
CA PRO A 151 0.25 -14.22 -18.86
C PRO A 151 0.15 -15.48 -17.98
N GLY A 152 0.10 -15.31 -16.66
CA GLY A 152 0.00 -16.40 -15.70
C GLY A 152 1.28 -17.25 -15.55
N LYS A 153 2.40 -16.82 -16.14
CA LYS A 153 3.70 -17.47 -15.94
C LYS A 153 4.55 -16.72 -14.92
N PHE A 154 5.43 -17.47 -14.27
CA PHE A 154 6.39 -16.96 -13.31
C PHE A 154 7.70 -16.63 -14.01
N TYR A 155 8.29 -15.51 -13.64
CA TYR A 155 9.58 -15.04 -14.15
C TYR A 155 10.50 -14.72 -13.00
N THR A 156 11.80 -14.96 -13.20
CA THR A 156 12.86 -14.53 -12.30
C THR A 156 13.65 -13.42 -12.98
N PHE A 157 13.69 -12.25 -12.33
CA PHE A 157 14.58 -11.15 -12.67
C PHE A 157 15.83 -11.20 -11.81
N GLN A 158 16.97 -10.84 -12.39
CA GLN A 158 18.22 -10.64 -11.68
C GLN A 158 19.02 -9.52 -12.34
N ASP A 159 19.78 -8.79 -11.54
CA ASP A 159 20.87 -7.94 -12.01
C ASP A 159 21.97 -7.83 -10.95
N LYS A 160 23.10 -7.27 -11.37
CA LYS A 160 24.15 -6.81 -10.46
C LYS A 160 23.99 -5.32 -10.22
N TYR A 161 24.22 -4.89 -8.98
CA TYR A 161 24.15 -3.49 -8.61
C TYR A 161 25.18 -3.08 -7.55
N MET A 162 25.48 -1.78 -7.52
CA MET A 162 26.21 -1.08 -6.47
C MET A 162 25.51 0.26 -6.20
N ALA A 163 25.28 0.60 -4.94
CA ALA A 163 24.53 1.81 -4.61
C ALA A 163 24.92 2.41 -3.26
N THR A 164 24.87 3.73 -3.14
CA THR A 164 25.13 4.44 -1.88
C THR A 164 23.87 4.63 -1.03
N VAL A 165 22.71 4.31 -1.58
CA VAL A 165 21.39 4.41 -0.94
C VAL A 165 20.58 3.15 -1.25
N PRO A 166 19.55 2.82 -0.45
CA PRO A 166 18.58 1.80 -0.83
C PRO A 166 17.98 2.11 -2.21
N THR A 167 17.74 1.07 -2.99
CA THR A 167 17.22 1.14 -4.36
C THR A 167 15.84 0.52 -4.43
N GLN A 168 15.15 0.66 -5.55
CA GLN A 168 13.91 -0.07 -5.84
C GLN A 168 14.01 -0.78 -7.19
N VAL A 169 13.39 -1.95 -7.27
CA VAL A 169 13.22 -2.68 -8.53
C VAL A 169 11.74 -2.82 -8.83
N VAL A 170 11.31 -2.30 -9.98
CA VAL A 170 9.88 -2.18 -10.35
C VAL A 170 9.64 -2.75 -11.72
N VAL A 171 8.68 -3.68 -11.84
CA VAL A 171 8.18 -4.18 -13.11
C VAL A 171 7.07 -3.25 -13.60
N GLN A 172 7.14 -2.83 -14.85
CA GLN A 172 6.04 -2.21 -15.58
C GLN A 172 5.42 -3.25 -16.52
N PHE A 173 4.17 -3.60 -16.28
CA PHE A 173 3.38 -4.46 -17.16
C PHE A 173 2.58 -3.62 -18.16
N ALA A 174 2.48 -4.09 -19.41
CA ALA A 174 1.65 -3.49 -20.44
C ALA A 174 0.61 -4.49 -20.97
N LEU A 175 -0.65 -4.06 -20.98
CA LEU A 175 -1.72 -4.75 -21.69
C LEU A 175 -1.62 -4.49 -23.21
N PRO A 176 -2.21 -5.33 -24.07
CA PRO A 176 -2.31 -5.09 -25.51
C PRO A 176 -2.92 -3.72 -25.88
N SER A 177 -3.77 -3.17 -25.00
CA SER A 177 -4.37 -1.84 -25.18
C SER A 177 -3.41 -0.68 -24.94
N GLY A 178 -2.20 -0.94 -24.44
CA GLY A 178 -1.25 0.07 -23.98
C GLY A 178 -1.46 0.52 -22.53
N ALA A 179 -2.47 -0.01 -21.83
CA ALA A 179 -2.67 0.28 -20.41
C ALA A 179 -1.52 -0.31 -19.58
N LEU A 180 -0.99 0.50 -18.66
CA LEU A 180 0.17 0.17 -17.84
C LEU A 180 -0.23 -0.13 -16.38
N SER A 181 0.51 -1.04 -15.75
CA SER A 181 0.47 -1.26 -14.31
C SER A 181 1.88 -1.54 -13.78
N TYR A 182 2.07 -1.39 -12.47
CA TYR A 182 3.40 -1.44 -11.86
C TYR A 182 3.42 -2.33 -10.62
N GLN A 183 4.51 -3.06 -10.44
CA GLN A 183 4.76 -3.90 -9.26
C GLN A 183 6.20 -3.71 -8.81
N GLN A 184 6.41 -3.28 -7.56
CA GLN A 184 7.73 -3.32 -6.94
C GLN A 184 8.04 -4.77 -6.56
N ILE A 185 9.17 -5.29 -7.05
CA ILE A 185 9.62 -6.67 -6.81
C ILE A 185 10.79 -6.74 -5.82
N GLY A 186 11.33 -5.60 -5.39
CA GLY A 186 12.29 -5.55 -4.30
C GLY A 186 12.79 -4.15 -3.96
N THR A 187 13.40 -4.05 -2.77
CA THR A 187 14.05 -2.83 -2.25
C THR A 187 15.49 -3.17 -1.82
N PRO A 188 16.42 -3.36 -2.77
CA PRO A 188 17.79 -3.75 -2.44
C PRO A 188 18.47 -2.71 -1.55
N ALA A 189 19.18 -3.17 -0.51
CA ALA A 189 19.91 -2.29 0.40
C ALA A 189 21.12 -1.65 -0.30
N ALA A 190 21.56 -0.49 0.21
CA ALA A 190 22.80 0.14 -0.23
C ALA A 190 24.00 -0.82 -0.06
N SER A 191 24.90 -0.82 -1.04
CA SER A 191 26.14 -1.57 -0.98
C SER A 191 27.24 -0.88 -1.78
N ALA A 192 28.39 -0.68 -1.13
CA ALA A 192 29.61 -0.20 -1.76
C ALA A 192 30.33 -1.27 -2.59
N ASN A 193 29.89 -2.53 -2.51
CA ASN A 193 30.39 -3.64 -3.33
C ASN A 193 29.30 -4.09 -4.29
N TRP A 194 29.69 -4.65 -5.44
CA TRP A 194 28.74 -5.32 -6.34
C TRP A 194 27.97 -6.40 -5.59
N GLN A 195 26.65 -6.33 -5.63
CA GLN A 195 25.72 -7.33 -5.15
C GLN A 195 24.88 -7.85 -6.31
N THR A 196 24.32 -9.04 -6.14
CA THR A 196 23.30 -9.57 -7.05
C THR A 196 21.94 -9.39 -6.40
N PHE A 197 21.04 -8.69 -7.08
CA PHE A 197 19.63 -8.72 -6.75
C PHE A 197 18.93 -9.81 -7.55
N GLN A 198 17.98 -10.50 -6.93
CA GLN A 198 17.14 -11.48 -7.61
C GLN A 198 15.74 -11.46 -7.00
N ALA A 199 14.72 -11.47 -7.85
CA ALA A 199 13.33 -11.59 -7.42
C ALA A 199 12.50 -12.36 -8.45
N GLY A 200 11.53 -13.12 -7.94
CA GLY A 200 10.53 -13.81 -8.74
C GLY A 200 9.18 -13.12 -8.69
N PHE A 201 8.44 -13.14 -9.80
CA PHE A 201 7.08 -12.59 -9.85
C PHE A 201 6.22 -13.34 -10.87
N ASN A 202 4.91 -13.30 -10.66
CA ASN A 202 3.93 -13.82 -11.61
C ASN A 202 3.46 -12.70 -12.53
N VAL A 203 3.38 -12.96 -13.82
CA VAL A 203 2.80 -12.03 -14.79
C VAL A 203 1.26 -12.10 -14.69
N PRO A 204 0.57 -10.98 -14.41
CA PRO A 204 -0.89 -10.95 -14.35
C PRO A 204 -1.55 -11.41 -15.65
N LEU A 205 -2.79 -11.90 -15.56
CA LEU A 205 -3.56 -12.28 -16.74
C LEU A 205 -3.78 -11.08 -17.67
N GLY A 206 -3.70 -11.31 -18.98
CA GLY A 206 -3.90 -10.29 -20.02
C GLY A 206 -2.67 -9.41 -20.34
N VAL A 207 -1.58 -9.49 -19.56
CA VAL A 207 -0.34 -8.74 -19.85
C VAL A 207 0.36 -9.30 -21.08
N ALA A 208 0.73 -8.42 -22.01
CA ALA A 208 1.41 -8.80 -23.25
C ALA A 208 2.93 -8.65 -23.17
N SER A 209 3.40 -7.58 -22.52
CA SER A 209 4.82 -7.27 -22.41
C SER A 209 5.15 -6.61 -21.08
N LEU A 210 6.43 -6.59 -20.74
CA LEU A 210 6.92 -5.86 -19.57
C LEU A 210 8.30 -5.25 -19.81
N THR A 211 8.65 -4.28 -18.98
CA THR A 211 10.03 -3.81 -18.76
C THR A 211 10.27 -3.70 -17.25
N ILE A 212 11.53 -3.63 -16.83
CA ILE A 212 11.91 -3.58 -15.41
C ILE A 212 12.85 -2.40 -15.19
N PHE A 213 12.57 -1.68 -14.11
CA PHE A 213 13.30 -0.49 -13.67
C PHE A 213 14.15 -0.88 -12.46
N HIS A 214 15.44 -0.57 -12.50
CA HIS A 214 16.25 -0.47 -11.28
C HIS A 214 16.53 1.02 -11.04
N LEU A 215 16.07 1.53 -9.90
CA LEU A 215 15.96 2.96 -9.65
C LEU A 215 16.44 3.40 -8.27
N ILE A 216 16.74 4.70 -8.17
CA ILE A 216 16.91 5.42 -6.89
C ILE A 216 15.94 6.59 -6.83
N ASN A 217 15.43 6.87 -5.63
CA ASN A 217 14.47 7.93 -5.33
C ASN A 217 14.96 8.80 -4.16
N SER A 218 16.28 8.99 -4.07
CA SER A 218 16.95 9.85 -3.10
C SER A 218 18.30 10.30 -3.64
N ALA A 219 18.93 11.29 -2.99
CA ALA A 219 20.28 11.71 -3.35
C ALA A 219 21.29 10.58 -3.07
N GLY A 220 22.02 10.15 -4.11
CA GLY A 220 22.89 8.99 -4.07
C GLY A 220 23.32 8.56 -5.47
N THR A 221 23.94 7.38 -5.53
CA THR A 221 24.39 6.76 -6.78
C THR A 221 23.89 5.33 -6.91
N LEU A 222 23.68 4.91 -8.15
CA LEU A 222 23.37 3.53 -8.53
C LEU A 222 24.18 3.18 -9.78
N GLN A 223 24.84 2.02 -9.76
CA GLN A 223 25.41 1.39 -10.94
C GLN A 223 24.82 -0.01 -11.10
N THR A 224 24.53 -0.40 -12.33
CA THR A 224 23.91 -1.68 -12.65
C THR A 224 24.54 -2.35 -13.87
N ASP A 225 24.44 -3.68 -13.91
CA ASP A 225 25.01 -4.55 -14.94
C ASP A 225 24.39 -5.97 -14.86
N GLU A 226 24.72 -6.84 -15.83
CA GLU A 226 24.43 -8.28 -15.83
C GLU A 226 22.96 -8.66 -15.55
N TYR A 227 22.06 -8.16 -16.39
CA TYR A 227 20.63 -8.37 -16.26
C TYR A 227 20.18 -9.75 -16.77
N SER A 228 19.17 -10.33 -16.13
CA SER A 228 18.44 -11.45 -16.71
C SER A 228 16.96 -11.44 -16.36
N LEU A 229 16.14 -11.90 -17.30
CA LEU A 229 14.73 -12.21 -17.09
C LEU A 229 14.44 -13.57 -17.73
N THR A 230 14.08 -14.55 -16.91
CA THR A 230 13.86 -15.93 -17.35
C THR A 230 12.50 -16.44 -16.91
N GLN A 231 11.79 -17.12 -17.80
CA GLN A 231 10.53 -17.79 -17.44
C GLN A 231 10.84 -19.12 -16.76
N ASN A 232 10.35 -19.27 -15.51
CA ASN A 232 10.61 -20.42 -14.65
C ASN A 232 9.29 -20.98 -14.06
N VAL A 233 9.37 -22.07 -13.30
CA VAL A 233 8.24 -22.58 -12.50
C VAL A 233 8.30 -21.95 -11.11
N ASN A 234 7.16 -21.47 -10.59
CA ASN A 234 7.10 -21.05 -9.19
C ASN A 234 7.07 -22.28 -8.27
N SER A 235 8.21 -22.65 -7.68
CA SER A 235 8.30 -23.74 -6.70
C SER A 235 7.67 -23.40 -5.34
N ASN A 236 7.39 -22.12 -5.10
CA ASN A 236 6.84 -21.60 -3.84
C ASN A 236 5.33 -21.36 -3.88
N ALA A 237 4.67 -21.72 -4.99
CA ALA A 237 3.22 -21.63 -5.10
C ALA A 237 2.50 -22.48 -4.03
N PHE A 238 1.28 -22.08 -3.68
CA PHE A 238 0.41 -22.85 -2.80
C PHE A 238 -0.23 -24.03 -3.55
N GLY A 239 -0.89 -24.93 -2.81
CA GLY A 239 -1.64 -26.03 -3.42
C GLY A 239 -2.87 -25.54 -4.20
N LYS A 240 -3.41 -24.37 -3.82
CA LYS A 240 -4.53 -23.67 -4.44
C LYS A 240 -4.38 -22.17 -4.17
N GLY A 241 -4.86 -21.34 -5.09
CA GLY A 241 -4.89 -19.89 -4.89
C GLY A 241 -5.74 -19.49 -3.68
N MET A 242 -5.32 -18.46 -2.96
CA MET A 242 -6.00 -17.96 -1.76
C MET A 242 -6.33 -16.48 -1.88
N VAL A 243 -7.45 -16.05 -1.31
CA VAL A 243 -7.84 -14.64 -1.21
C VAL A 243 -8.15 -14.29 0.24
N SER A 244 -7.54 -13.24 0.76
CA SER A 244 -7.89 -12.62 2.03
C SER A 244 -8.57 -11.29 1.83
N LEU A 245 -9.64 -11.06 2.57
CA LEU A 245 -10.36 -9.80 2.62
C LEU A 245 -9.95 -9.09 3.91
N SER A 246 -9.17 -8.01 3.80
CA SER A 246 -8.66 -7.26 4.95
C SER A 246 -9.23 -5.86 5.01
N PHE A 247 -9.58 -5.41 6.21
CA PHE A 247 -10.21 -4.12 6.44
C PHE A 247 -9.45 -3.33 7.50
N ASP A 248 -9.13 -2.09 7.20
CA ASP A 248 -8.29 -1.25 8.03
C ASP A 248 -9.10 -0.31 8.94
N ASP A 249 -8.39 0.25 9.92
CA ASP A 249 -8.78 1.29 10.90
C ASP A 249 -9.86 0.95 11.92
N GLY A 250 -10.68 -0.08 11.69
CA GLY A 250 -11.76 -0.46 12.61
C GLY A 250 -13.03 0.39 12.47
N TRP A 251 -13.33 0.83 11.25
CA TRP A 251 -14.54 1.60 10.93
C TRP A 251 -15.83 0.83 11.20
N ARG A 252 -16.84 1.54 11.74
CA ARG A 252 -18.16 0.98 12.07
C ARG A 252 -18.99 0.62 10.83
N THR A 253 -18.68 1.20 9.68
CA THR A 253 -19.26 0.82 8.38
C THR A 253 -18.90 -0.62 8.01
N ASN A 254 -17.75 -1.13 8.46
CA ASN A 254 -17.39 -2.54 8.25
C ASN A 254 -18.34 -3.46 9.03
N PHE A 255 -18.64 -3.15 10.29
CA PHE A 255 -19.62 -3.89 11.09
C PHE A 255 -21.03 -3.83 10.49
N ASN A 256 -21.49 -2.63 10.12
CA ASN A 256 -22.87 -2.43 9.66
C ASN A 256 -23.14 -2.94 8.24
N THR A 257 -22.12 -2.98 7.39
CA THR A 257 -22.27 -3.23 5.95
C THR A 257 -21.45 -4.42 5.48
N ALA A 258 -20.13 -4.40 5.67
CA ALA A 258 -19.24 -5.40 5.11
C ALA A 258 -19.45 -6.78 5.75
N ILE A 259 -19.48 -6.85 7.07
CA ILE A 259 -19.62 -8.10 7.83
C ILE A 259 -20.91 -8.87 7.46
N PRO A 260 -22.10 -8.24 7.36
CA PRO A 260 -23.30 -8.90 6.84
C PRO A 260 -23.13 -9.50 5.43
N ILE A 261 -22.52 -8.76 4.49
CA ILE A 261 -22.26 -9.24 3.12
C ILE A 261 -21.36 -10.48 3.14
N LEU A 262 -20.26 -10.43 3.91
CA LEU A 262 -19.31 -11.54 4.01
C LEU A 262 -19.92 -12.77 4.67
N ASN A 263 -20.68 -12.59 5.76
CA ASN A 263 -21.34 -13.69 6.46
C ASN A 263 -22.39 -14.39 5.58
N ALA A 264 -23.13 -13.65 4.75
CA ALA A 264 -24.07 -14.24 3.80
C ALA A 264 -23.39 -15.16 2.76
N ALA A 265 -22.10 -14.94 2.49
CA ALA A 265 -21.27 -15.80 1.64
C ALA A 265 -20.43 -16.83 2.43
N SER A 266 -20.57 -16.89 3.75
CA SER A 266 -19.71 -17.69 4.65
C SER A 266 -18.21 -17.35 4.56
N PHE A 267 -17.88 -16.15 4.09
CA PHE A 267 -16.50 -15.66 4.04
C PHE A 267 -16.09 -14.99 5.35
N LYS A 268 -14.81 -15.13 5.68
CA LYS A 268 -14.19 -14.49 6.84
C LYS A 268 -13.15 -13.48 6.37
N SER A 269 -13.02 -12.42 7.16
CA SER A 269 -12.12 -11.30 6.90
C SER A 269 -11.17 -11.11 8.07
N THR A 270 -10.14 -10.31 7.84
CA THR A 270 -9.26 -9.78 8.88
C THR A 270 -9.57 -8.30 9.08
N GLN A 271 -9.82 -7.90 10.33
CA GLN A 271 -10.04 -6.51 10.73
C GLN A 271 -8.80 -6.00 11.48
N TYR A 272 -8.14 -4.98 10.94
CA TYR A 272 -6.98 -4.34 11.54
C TYR A 272 -7.44 -3.09 12.32
N ILE A 273 -7.26 -3.12 13.64
CA ILE A 273 -7.88 -2.16 14.56
C ILE A 273 -6.85 -1.20 15.12
N ILE A 274 -7.13 0.11 15.03
CA ILE A 274 -6.45 1.16 15.78
C ILE A 274 -7.00 1.12 17.22
N THR A 275 -6.21 0.65 18.18
CA THR A 275 -6.77 0.24 19.47
C THR A 275 -7.26 1.38 20.35
N ASP A 276 -6.72 2.59 20.20
CA ASP A 276 -7.19 3.77 20.92
C ASP A 276 -8.46 4.38 20.30
N SER A 277 -8.84 3.96 19.09
CA SER A 277 -10.10 4.38 18.44
C SER A 277 -11.29 3.50 18.82
N ILE A 278 -11.08 2.39 19.55
CA ILE A 278 -12.18 1.53 20.01
C ILE A 278 -13.14 2.33 20.90
N ASN A 279 -14.45 2.19 20.65
CA ASN A 279 -15.54 2.93 21.28
C ASN A 279 -15.67 4.41 20.88
N ASP A 280 -14.84 4.93 19.98
CA ASP A 280 -14.98 6.28 19.44
C ASP A 280 -16.06 6.33 18.34
N THR A 281 -17.29 6.01 18.74
CA THR A 281 -18.46 5.97 17.85
C THR A 281 -18.82 7.35 17.29
N ALA A 282 -18.44 8.43 17.99
CA ALA A 282 -18.65 9.81 17.54
C ALA A 282 -17.84 10.14 16.29
N ASN A 283 -16.72 9.45 16.07
CA ASN A 283 -15.89 9.53 14.88
C ASN A 283 -16.04 8.33 13.94
N GLY A 284 -17.02 7.45 14.19
CA GLY A 284 -17.38 6.37 13.28
C GLY A 284 -16.60 5.07 13.47
N TYR A 285 -15.90 4.88 14.59
CA TYR A 285 -15.19 3.64 14.90
C TYR A 285 -16.07 2.64 15.65
N MET A 286 -15.72 1.36 15.53
CA MET A 286 -16.44 0.26 16.19
C MET A 286 -16.31 0.32 17.72
N THR A 287 -17.38 -0.11 18.38
CA THR A 287 -17.35 -0.44 19.81
C THR A 287 -16.68 -1.79 20.06
N ILE A 288 -16.29 -2.02 21.31
CA ILE A 288 -15.77 -3.32 21.73
C ILE A 288 -16.77 -4.47 21.54
N ASP A 289 -18.06 -4.23 21.76
CA ASP A 289 -19.08 -5.28 21.63
C ASP A 289 -19.34 -5.65 20.16
N GLU A 290 -19.27 -4.68 19.26
CA GLU A 290 -19.29 -4.92 17.81
C GLU A 290 -18.07 -5.76 17.37
N LEU A 291 -16.86 -5.43 17.84
CA LEU A 291 -15.66 -6.21 17.57
C LEU A 291 -15.73 -7.64 18.13
N LYS A 292 -16.27 -7.84 19.34
CA LYS A 292 -16.50 -9.17 19.91
C LYS A 292 -17.49 -9.97 19.09
N THR A 293 -18.54 -9.32 18.58
CA THR A 293 -19.52 -9.95 17.68
C THR A 293 -18.84 -10.44 16.40
N ILE A 294 -18.00 -9.61 15.77
CA ILE A 294 -17.22 -9.96 14.57
C ILE A 294 -16.30 -11.16 14.86
N SER A 295 -15.58 -11.12 15.98
CA SER A 295 -14.70 -12.22 16.41
C SER A 295 -15.44 -13.53 16.65
N GLN A 296 -16.60 -13.49 17.32
CA GLN A 296 -17.46 -14.66 17.56
C GLN A 296 -18.04 -15.26 16.26
N GLN A 297 -18.20 -14.44 15.21
CA GLN A 297 -18.59 -14.90 13.88
C GLN A 297 -17.42 -15.53 13.11
N GLY A 298 -16.22 -15.58 13.68
CA GLY A 298 -15.04 -16.24 13.10
C GLY A 298 -14.16 -15.34 12.22
N HIS A 299 -14.41 -14.03 12.19
CA HIS A 299 -13.49 -13.09 11.55
C HIS A 299 -12.27 -12.86 12.45
N GLU A 300 -11.12 -12.60 11.84
CA GLU A 300 -9.90 -12.27 12.56
C GLU A 300 -9.94 -10.80 13.01
N ILE A 301 -9.59 -10.55 14.28
CA ILE A 301 -9.35 -9.21 14.82
C ILE A 301 -7.85 -9.10 15.11
N SER A 302 -7.18 -8.13 14.49
CA SER A 302 -5.75 -7.92 14.67
C SER A 302 -5.38 -6.44 14.71
N ALA A 303 -4.09 -6.13 14.86
CA ALA A 303 -3.65 -4.79 15.26
C ALA A 303 -3.24 -3.89 14.07
N HIS A 304 -3.60 -2.60 14.17
CA HIS A 304 -3.18 -1.52 13.27
C HIS A 304 -2.53 -0.37 14.05
N THR A 305 -1.63 -0.71 14.98
CA THR A 305 -1.06 0.19 16.02
C THR A 305 -2.07 0.71 17.06
N LYS A 306 -1.59 1.50 18.03
CA LYS A 306 -2.45 2.12 19.03
C LYS A 306 -3.06 3.40 18.50
N THR A 307 -2.24 4.27 17.92
CA THR A 307 -2.62 5.65 17.55
C THR A 307 -2.49 5.97 16.06
N HIS A 308 -2.13 4.98 15.23
CA HIS A 308 -1.96 5.10 13.77
C HIS A 308 -0.84 6.08 13.32
N PRO A 309 0.37 6.08 13.94
CA PRO A 309 1.46 6.93 13.47
C PRO A 309 2.22 6.28 12.30
N ASP A 310 2.97 7.10 11.56
CA ASP A 310 4.04 6.59 10.70
C ASP A 310 5.15 5.97 11.55
N LEU A 311 5.20 4.65 11.61
CA LEU A 311 6.17 3.89 12.41
C LEU A 311 7.64 4.13 11.99
N THR A 312 7.89 4.72 10.83
CA THR A 312 9.27 5.05 10.39
C THR A 312 9.74 6.42 10.86
N ALA A 313 8.86 7.22 11.47
CA ALA A 313 9.21 8.54 11.97
C ALA A 313 10.10 8.45 13.24
N PRO A 314 11.05 9.38 13.43
CA PRO A 314 12.14 9.25 14.40
C PRO A 314 11.71 9.27 15.88
N ASN A 315 10.51 9.75 16.21
CA ASN A 315 10.03 9.92 17.59
C ASN A 315 8.85 9.01 17.94
N VAL A 316 8.62 7.95 17.17
CA VAL A 316 7.54 7.01 17.45
C VAL A 316 8.03 5.93 18.42
N ASP A 317 7.26 5.73 19.50
CA ASP A 317 7.47 4.63 20.43
C ASP A 317 6.94 3.33 19.82
N LEU A 318 7.80 2.63 19.07
CA LEU A 318 7.45 1.37 18.42
C LEU A 318 6.94 0.31 19.40
N GLN A 319 7.45 0.28 20.63
CA GLN A 319 7.02 -0.70 21.61
C GLN A 319 5.58 -0.41 22.05
N SER A 320 5.28 0.85 22.39
CA SER A 320 3.92 1.27 22.71
C SER A 320 2.96 1.02 21.54
N GLU A 321 3.33 1.41 20.33
CA GLU A 321 2.43 1.31 19.18
C GLU A 321 2.19 -0.14 18.72
N ILE A 322 3.24 -0.96 18.64
CA ILE A 322 3.16 -2.31 18.07
C ILE A 322 2.80 -3.34 19.14
N LEU A 323 3.59 -3.44 20.22
CA LEU A 323 3.31 -4.40 21.29
C LEU A 323 2.14 -3.93 22.15
N GLY A 324 2.02 -2.62 22.40
CA GLY A 324 0.91 -2.09 23.19
C GLY A 324 -0.44 -2.31 22.52
N SER A 325 -0.57 -2.16 21.19
CA SER A 325 -1.84 -2.46 20.49
C SER A 325 -2.22 -3.94 20.58
N LYS A 326 -1.24 -4.84 20.46
CA LYS A 326 -1.47 -6.27 20.69
C LYS A 326 -1.96 -6.55 22.11
N ASN A 327 -1.32 -5.94 23.12
CA ASN A 327 -1.72 -6.07 24.51
C ASN A 327 -3.10 -5.47 24.80
N ASP A 328 -3.45 -4.36 24.15
CA ASP A 328 -4.77 -3.75 24.25
C ASP A 328 -5.85 -4.73 23.75
N LEU A 329 -5.64 -5.37 22.59
CA LEU A 329 -6.58 -6.36 22.06
C LEU A 329 -6.69 -7.59 22.97
N PHE A 330 -5.57 -8.11 23.48
CA PHE A 330 -5.60 -9.21 24.44
C PHE A 330 -6.36 -8.85 25.72
N SER A 331 -6.13 -7.65 26.28
CA SER A 331 -6.84 -7.19 27.48
C SER A 331 -8.35 -7.06 27.28
N LYS A 332 -8.79 -6.88 26.03
CA LYS A 332 -10.20 -6.79 25.63
C LYS A 332 -10.83 -8.14 25.29
N GLY A 333 -10.06 -9.23 25.35
CA GLY A 333 -10.53 -10.60 25.17
C GLY A 333 -10.37 -11.16 23.75
N PHE A 334 -9.59 -10.52 22.89
CA PHE A 334 -9.26 -11.06 21.57
C PHE A 334 -8.05 -11.97 21.66
N SER A 335 -8.17 -13.21 21.20
CA SER A 335 -7.05 -14.14 21.11
C SER A 335 -7.36 -15.23 20.07
N PRO A 336 -6.39 -15.61 19.20
CA PRO A 336 -5.04 -15.04 19.12
C PRO A 336 -5.01 -13.70 18.34
N VAL A 337 -3.96 -12.89 18.55
CA VAL A 337 -3.69 -11.63 17.81
C VAL A 337 -2.36 -11.79 17.09
N GLU A 338 -2.40 -12.18 15.82
CA GLU A 338 -1.25 -12.78 15.13
C GLU A 338 -0.76 -11.98 13.93
N THR A 339 -1.62 -11.18 13.30
CA THR A 339 -1.25 -10.40 12.12
C THR A 339 -1.16 -8.91 12.42
N PHE A 340 -0.44 -8.18 11.59
CA PHE A 340 -0.28 -6.74 11.76
C PHE A 340 -0.45 -6.00 10.45
N ALA A 341 -0.80 -4.73 10.56
CA ALA A 341 -0.95 -3.83 9.45
C ALA A 341 -0.13 -2.58 9.71
N TYR A 342 0.81 -2.25 8.82
CA TYR A 342 1.61 -1.03 8.96
C TYR A 342 0.77 0.20 8.54
N PRO A 343 0.59 1.22 9.41
CA PRO A 343 -0.06 2.47 9.03
C PRO A 343 0.59 3.09 7.80
N PHE A 344 -0.24 3.55 6.86
CA PHE A 344 0.20 4.10 5.57
C PHE A 344 1.08 3.14 4.74
N GLY A 345 1.14 1.86 5.12
CA GLY A 345 2.06 0.86 4.58
C GLY A 345 3.54 1.18 4.76
N ARG A 346 3.91 2.08 5.70
CA ARG A 346 5.30 2.45 5.92
C ARG A 346 5.99 1.53 6.91
N TYR A 347 7.11 0.98 6.48
CA TYR A 347 7.93 0.08 7.28
C TYR A 347 9.40 0.18 6.89
N ASN A 348 10.28 -0.28 7.78
CA ASN A 348 11.70 -0.48 7.54
C ASN A 348 12.16 -1.70 8.37
N ALA A 349 13.45 -2.03 8.32
CA ALA A 349 14.00 -3.16 9.08
C ALA A 349 13.70 -3.07 10.59
N THR A 350 13.86 -1.88 11.19
CA THR A 350 13.57 -1.65 12.62
C THR A 350 12.10 -1.91 12.96
N VAL A 351 11.17 -1.47 12.10
CA VAL A 351 9.73 -1.68 12.28
C VAL A 351 9.37 -3.16 12.13
N GLN A 352 9.93 -3.86 11.13
CA GLN A 352 9.72 -5.31 10.97
C GLN A 352 10.25 -6.09 12.18
N ASP A 353 11.44 -5.74 12.68
CA ASP A 353 12.02 -6.36 13.86
C ASP A 353 11.16 -6.14 15.11
N ALA A 354 10.61 -4.94 15.29
CA ALA A 354 9.69 -4.65 16.38
C ALA A 354 8.39 -5.47 16.28
N SER A 355 7.81 -5.61 15.08
CA SER A 355 6.66 -6.50 14.84
C SER A 355 6.96 -7.96 15.15
N LYS A 356 8.14 -8.44 14.75
CA LYS A 356 8.62 -9.79 15.06
C LYS A 356 8.78 -10.01 16.56
N GLN A 357 9.39 -9.06 17.27
CA GLN A 357 9.59 -9.11 18.72
C GLN A 357 8.27 -9.05 19.50
N ALA A 358 7.26 -8.35 18.98
CA ALA A 358 5.89 -8.39 19.52
C ALA A 358 5.17 -9.73 19.26
N GLY A 359 5.79 -10.65 18.52
CA GLY A 359 5.28 -11.99 18.25
C GLY A 359 4.17 -12.04 17.20
N PHE A 360 4.11 -11.07 16.28
CA PHE A 360 3.25 -11.20 15.10
C PHE A 360 3.83 -12.27 14.15
N LEU A 361 2.95 -13.13 13.63
CA LEU A 361 3.30 -14.14 12.63
C LEU A 361 3.48 -13.54 11.25
N GLY A 362 2.77 -12.45 10.96
CA GLY A 362 2.96 -11.69 9.73
C GLY A 362 2.41 -10.27 9.80
N ALA A 363 2.82 -9.45 8.84
CA ALA A 363 2.42 -8.07 8.72
C ALA A 363 2.28 -7.69 7.25
N ARG A 364 1.21 -6.94 6.92
CA ARG A 364 0.92 -6.50 5.56
C ARG A 364 1.27 -5.02 5.34
N THR A 365 1.79 -4.74 4.16
CA THR A 365 2.21 -3.42 3.68
C THR A 365 1.08 -2.78 2.88
N VAL A 366 1.39 -1.82 1.99
CA VAL A 366 0.54 -1.41 0.87
C VAL A 366 1.22 -1.64 -0.48
N ASP A 367 2.35 -2.36 -0.48
CA ASP A 367 3.11 -2.69 -1.68
C ASP A 367 2.25 -3.61 -2.56
N ARG A 368 2.07 -3.23 -3.82
CA ARG A 368 1.20 -3.95 -4.74
C ARG A 368 1.82 -5.29 -5.12
N GLY A 369 1.07 -6.37 -5.01
CA GLY A 369 1.58 -7.69 -5.38
C GLY A 369 0.68 -8.87 -5.03
N PHE A 370 1.29 -10.05 -5.15
CA PHE A 370 0.74 -11.33 -4.73
C PHE A 370 1.79 -12.03 -3.87
N ASN A 371 1.33 -12.88 -2.96
CA ASN A 371 2.19 -13.59 -2.02
C ASN A 371 2.33 -15.07 -2.41
N ASP A 372 3.47 -15.66 -2.11
CA ASP A 372 3.75 -17.09 -2.18
C ASP A 372 4.51 -17.53 -0.93
N LYS A 373 4.88 -18.81 -0.84
CA LYS A 373 5.56 -19.36 0.36
C LYS A 373 6.94 -18.76 0.64
N SER A 374 7.53 -18.05 -0.31
CA SER A 374 8.81 -17.36 -0.12
C SER A 374 8.65 -15.89 0.27
N THR A 375 7.43 -15.36 0.23
CA THR A 375 7.17 -13.96 0.57
C THR A 375 7.50 -13.73 2.05
N ASN A 376 8.21 -12.64 2.35
CA ASN A 376 8.52 -12.26 3.72
C ASN A 376 7.19 -12.07 4.49
N PRO A 377 6.90 -12.87 5.52
CA PRO A 377 5.63 -12.79 6.22
C PRO A 377 5.44 -11.45 6.94
N LEU A 378 6.51 -10.69 7.22
CA LEU A 378 6.45 -9.35 7.81
C LEU A 378 6.45 -8.23 6.76
N ALA A 379 6.28 -8.57 5.49
CA ALA A 379 6.14 -7.61 4.40
C ALA A 379 5.19 -8.16 3.31
N LEU A 380 4.02 -8.64 3.73
CA LEU A 380 3.02 -9.15 2.78
C LEU A 380 2.56 -8.03 1.85
N THR A 381 2.48 -8.36 0.56
CA THR A 381 1.99 -7.49 -0.50
C THR A 381 0.48 -7.62 -0.66
N VAL A 382 -0.16 -6.60 -1.23
CA VAL A 382 -1.61 -6.47 -1.27
C VAL A 382 -2.10 -5.95 -2.63
N GLN A 383 -3.42 -5.99 -2.84
CA GLN A 383 -4.10 -5.14 -3.79
C GLN A 383 -5.17 -4.33 -3.05
N ILE A 384 -5.07 -3.01 -3.10
CA ILE A 384 -6.00 -2.09 -2.45
C ILE A 384 -7.20 -1.86 -3.38
N VAL A 385 -8.40 -1.96 -2.81
CA VAL A 385 -9.67 -1.67 -3.46
C VAL A 385 -10.18 -0.31 -2.97
N GLU A 386 -10.17 0.65 -3.88
CA GLU A 386 -10.51 2.05 -3.56
C GLU A 386 -11.53 2.58 -4.56
N ARG A 387 -12.45 3.43 -4.08
CA ARG A 387 -13.39 4.17 -4.92
C ARG A 387 -12.69 5.18 -5.82
N GLY A 388 -11.55 5.69 -5.36
CA GLY A 388 -10.79 6.74 -6.02
C GLY A 388 -11.40 8.13 -5.86
N GLY A 389 -10.60 9.15 -6.17
CA GLY A 389 -10.91 10.56 -5.93
C GLY A 389 -9.78 11.26 -5.16
N ILE A 390 -10.02 12.50 -4.74
CA ILE A 390 -9.03 13.29 -4.01
C ILE A 390 -9.25 13.13 -2.51
N CYS A 391 -8.28 12.56 -1.79
CA CYS A 391 -8.24 12.55 -0.33
C CYS A 391 -6.86 12.95 0.18
N ASP A 392 -6.83 13.71 1.28
CA ASP A 392 -5.58 14.12 1.96
C ASP A 392 -4.53 14.80 1.05
N GLY A 393 -4.98 15.39 -0.06
CA GLY A 393 -4.12 16.04 -1.05
C GLY A 393 -3.67 15.13 -2.20
N ASP A 394 -3.98 13.83 -2.13
CA ASP A 394 -3.61 12.82 -3.10
C ASP A 394 -4.82 12.37 -3.94
N ASN A 395 -4.55 12.03 -5.21
CA ASN A 395 -5.55 11.46 -6.11
C ASN A 395 -5.44 9.94 -6.08
N ALA A 396 -6.28 9.29 -5.28
CA ALA A 396 -6.39 7.84 -5.24
C ALA A 396 -7.02 7.32 -6.55
N PRO A 397 -6.37 6.38 -7.27
CA PRO A 397 -6.96 5.80 -8.47
C PRO A 397 -8.14 4.90 -8.12
N ALA A 398 -9.26 5.07 -8.83
CA ALA A 398 -10.40 4.19 -8.68
C ALA A 398 -10.04 2.76 -9.10
N THR A 399 -10.37 1.78 -8.27
CA THR A 399 -10.25 0.36 -8.57
C THR A 399 -11.55 -0.13 -9.20
N THR A 400 -11.46 -0.64 -10.42
CA THR A 400 -12.60 -1.22 -11.14
C THR A 400 -12.83 -2.67 -10.73
N LEU A 401 -14.08 -3.13 -10.86
CA LEU A 401 -14.41 -4.54 -10.60
C LEU A 401 -13.62 -5.49 -11.52
N ASP A 402 -13.36 -5.10 -12.77
CA ASP A 402 -12.59 -5.93 -13.71
C ASP A 402 -11.13 -6.10 -13.30
N GLN A 403 -10.52 -5.07 -12.67
CA GLN A 403 -9.20 -5.22 -12.06
C GLN A 403 -9.23 -6.23 -10.91
N VAL A 404 -10.24 -6.15 -10.03
CA VAL A 404 -10.36 -7.11 -8.91
C VAL A 404 -10.57 -8.54 -9.42
N LYS A 405 -11.43 -8.73 -10.43
CA LYS A 405 -11.63 -10.05 -11.07
C LYS A 405 -10.33 -10.57 -11.67
N ASN A 406 -9.58 -9.73 -12.38
CA ASN A 406 -8.29 -10.12 -12.95
C ASN A 406 -7.29 -10.56 -11.86
N TRP A 407 -7.24 -9.86 -10.72
CA TRP A 407 -6.40 -10.28 -9.60
C TRP A 407 -6.82 -11.64 -9.03
N ILE A 408 -8.11 -11.88 -8.87
CA ILE A 408 -8.65 -13.17 -8.41
C ILE A 408 -8.34 -14.29 -9.40
N ASP A 409 -8.53 -14.04 -10.70
CA ASP A 409 -8.26 -15.03 -11.75
C ASP A 409 -6.76 -15.33 -11.87
N THR A 410 -5.92 -14.30 -11.75
CA THR A 410 -4.46 -14.46 -11.67
C THR A 410 -4.11 -15.38 -10.51
N THR A 411 -4.67 -15.11 -9.32
CA THR A 411 -4.46 -15.91 -8.10
C THR A 411 -4.86 -17.37 -8.30
N ALA A 412 -6.00 -17.62 -8.94
CA ALA A 412 -6.45 -18.96 -9.28
C ALA A 412 -5.53 -19.67 -10.28
N ALA A 413 -4.98 -18.94 -11.24
CA ALA A 413 -4.10 -19.48 -12.27
C ALA A 413 -2.66 -19.75 -11.78
N THR A 414 -2.18 -18.96 -10.82
CA THR A 414 -0.79 -19.00 -10.34
C THR A 414 -0.64 -19.69 -8.99
N ASN A 415 -1.75 -20.06 -8.35
CA ASN A 415 -1.79 -20.58 -6.97
C ASN A 415 -1.01 -19.70 -5.98
N THR A 416 -1.16 -18.39 -6.11
CA THR A 416 -0.62 -17.41 -5.17
C THR A 416 -1.67 -17.02 -4.12
N TRP A 417 -1.29 -16.14 -3.21
CA TRP A 417 -2.17 -15.56 -2.21
C TRP A 417 -2.35 -14.06 -2.43
N LEU A 418 -3.58 -13.67 -2.73
CA LEU A 418 -4.03 -12.30 -2.87
C LEU A 418 -4.59 -11.78 -1.54
N ILE A 419 -4.12 -10.62 -1.09
CA ILE A 419 -4.70 -9.90 0.03
C ILE A 419 -5.36 -8.64 -0.52
N LEU A 420 -6.69 -8.56 -0.44
CA LEU A 420 -7.45 -7.36 -0.78
C LEU A 420 -7.56 -6.45 0.44
N VAL A 421 -7.21 -5.17 0.27
CA VAL A 421 -7.32 -4.16 1.33
C VAL A 421 -8.51 -3.25 1.06
N PHE A 422 -9.33 -3.07 2.09
CA PHE A 422 -10.47 -2.16 2.16
C PHE A 422 -10.31 -1.27 3.40
N HIS A 423 -10.99 -0.12 3.44
CA HIS A 423 -11.06 0.71 4.65
C HIS A 423 -12.50 0.76 5.18
N GLN A 424 -13.39 1.47 4.46
CA GLN A 424 -14.81 1.60 4.77
C GLN A 424 -15.66 1.07 3.61
N THR A 425 -16.73 0.36 3.93
CA THR A 425 -17.76 -0.02 2.95
C THR A 425 -19.05 0.75 3.21
N ASP A 426 -19.27 1.82 2.44
CA ASP A 426 -20.40 2.72 2.61
C ASP A 426 -20.81 3.42 1.30
N ASN A 427 -21.84 4.27 1.32
CA ASN A 427 -22.25 5.06 0.15
C ASN A 427 -21.77 6.53 0.21
N ASN A 428 -20.85 6.86 1.12
CA ASN A 428 -20.33 8.23 1.25
C ASN A 428 -19.33 8.51 0.13
N SER A 429 -19.73 9.31 -0.86
CA SER A 429 -18.90 9.65 -2.02
C SER A 429 -17.65 10.47 -1.70
N GLU A 430 -17.56 11.04 -0.50
CA GLU A 430 -16.38 11.81 -0.07
C GLU A 430 -15.23 10.92 0.39
N ASN A 431 -15.46 9.62 0.60
CA ASN A 431 -14.45 8.67 1.02
C ASN A 431 -13.83 7.94 -0.19
N CYS A 432 -12.69 8.42 -0.66
CA CYS A 432 -12.02 7.81 -1.80
C CYS A 432 -11.28 6.50 -1.45
N TYR A 433 -10.90 6.28 -0.19
CA TYR A 433 -10.23 5.07 0.30
C TYR A 433 -11.20 3.92 0.63
N GLY A 434 -12.50 4.22 0.68
CA GLY A 434 -13.53 3.22 0.86
C GLY A 434 -13.97 2.56 -0.45
N ASP A 435 -14.89 1.61 -0.33
CA ASP A 435 -15.62 1.00 -1.43
C ASP A 435 -17.13 1.14 -1.19
N THR A 436 -17.96 0.62 -2.11
CA THR A 436 -19.43 0.65 -1.95
C THR A 436 -19.94 -0.73 -1.54
N PRO A 437 -21.08 -0.84 -0.83
CA PRO A 437 -21.73 -2.12 -0.58
C PRO A 437 -21.92 -2.95 -1.86
N GLN A 438 -22.25 -2.30 -2.98
CA GLN A 438 -22.45 -2.95 -4.28
C GLN A 438 -21.13 -3.47 -4.87
N THR A 439 -20.03 -2.71 -4.72
CA THR A 439 -18.69 -3.14 -5.12
C THR A 439 -18.29 -4.38 -4.32
N LEU A 440 -18.36 -4.33 -2.99
CA LEU A 440 -18.04 -5.48 -2.14
C LEU A 440 -18.90 -6.70 -2.48
N GLN A 441 -20.21 -6.51 -2.62
CA GLN A 441 -21.13 -7.60 -2.99
C GLN A 441 -20.73 -8.23 -4.34
N SER A 442 -20.38 -7.42 -5.33
CA SER A 442 -19.95 -7.92 -6.65
C SER A 442 -18.64 -8.72 -6.58
N ILE A 443 -17.70 -8.30 -5.73
CA ILE A 443 -16.45 -9.03 -5.47
C ILE A 443 -16.75 -10.36 -4.78
N VAL A 444 -17.62 -10.36 -3.76
CA VAL A 444 -18.02 -11.56 -3.02
C VAL A 444 -18.75 -12.55 -3.93
N ASP A 445 -19.66 -12.08 -4.78
CA ASP A 445 -20.38 -12.92 -5.74
C ASP A 445 -19.41 -13.57 -6.74
N TYR A 446 -18.38 -12.83 -7.17
CA TYR A 446 -17.34 -13.37 -8.03
C TYR A 446 -16.55 -14.48 -7.32
N LEU A 447 -16.04 -14.20 -6.12
CA LEU A 447 -15.26 -15.14 -5.31
C LEU A 447 -15.98 -16.46 -5.07
N LYS A 448 -17.31 -16.45 -4.89
CA LYS A 448 -18.12 -17.68 -4.73
C LYS A 448 -18.03 -18.63 -5.93
N THR A 449 -17.69 -18.12 -7.10
CA THR A 449 -17.56 -18.89 -8.35
C THR A 449 -16.10 -19.10 -8.78
N SER A 450 -15.16 -18.43 -8.12
CA SER A 450 -13.73 -18.51 -8.43
C SER A 450 -13.07 -19.75 -7.82
N ASN A 451 -12.04 -20.28 -8.48
CA ASN A 451 -11.28 -21.43 -7.98
C ASN A 451 -10.17 -21.02 -6.99
N VAL A 452 -10.57 -20.35 -5.90
CA VAL A 452 -9.67 -19.91 -4.82
C VAL A 452 -10.28 -20.27 -3.46
N ASP A 453 -9.46 -20.29 -2.42
CA ASP A 453 -9.94 -20.37 -1.03
C ASP A 453 -9.99 -18.97 -0.42
N VAL A 454 -11.11 -18.61 0.21
CA VAL A 454 -11.23 -17.35 0.95
C VAL A 454 -10.85 -17.60 2.41
N VAL A 455 -9.75 -16.98 2.85
CA VAL A 455 -9.11 -17.22 4.15
C VAL A 455 -8.80 -15.91 4.87
N THR A 456 -8.81 -15.90 6.20
CA THR A 456 -8.24 -14.78 6.97
C THR A 456 -6.73 -14.71 6.73
N VAL A 457 -6.12 -13.55 7.00
CA VAL A 457 -4.66 -13.39 6.83
C VAL A 457 -3.88 -14.36 7.71
N SER A 458 -4.32 -14.58 8.95
CA SER A 458 -3.70 -15.58 9.83
C SER A 458 -3.85 -17.01 9.32
N GLN A 459 -4.95 -17.35 8.63
CA GLN A 459 -5.11 -18.67 8.00
C GLN A 459 -4.20 -18.83 6.79
N GLY A 460 -4.06 -17.79 5.96
CA GLY A 460 -3.15 -17.78 4.81
C GLY A 460 -1.69 -17.98 5.20
N LEU A 461 -1.24 -17.35 6.30
CA LEU A 461 0.12 -17.51 6.85
C LEU A 461 0.46 -18.93 7.32
N ARG A 462 -0.53 -19.82 7.49
CA ARG A 462 -0.33 -21.20 7.97
C ARG A 462 -0.29 -22.24 6.84
N GLN A 463 -0.44 -21.83 5.58
CA GLN A 463 -0.36 -22.69 4.38
C GLN A 463 1.06 -22.71 3.81
#